data_AF-A0A9P4LFX0-F1
#
_entry.id   AF-A0A9P4LFX0-F1
#
_cell.length_a   1.000
_cell.length_b   1.000
_cell.length_c   1.000
_cell.angle_alpha   90.00
_cell.angle_beta   90.00
_cell.angle_gamma   90.00
#
_symmetry.space_group_name_H-M   'P 1'
#
loop_
_entity.id
_entity.type
_entity.pdbx_description
1 polymer ?
#
loop_
_entity_poly.entity_id
_entity_poly.type
_entity_poly.pdbx_seq_one_letter_code
_entity_poly.pdbx_strand_id
1 'polypeptide(L)'
;YETQHRILSTIQQLLEESCFNFVKQYLPSVIEEHSWTCAAAGELTEWLYILKMHAQALPKGRVSTKEQSSFKTITGPVAQLRHTAVHRLHLISADFLSQIRSAIMLTEVLRDDRNTRISCR
;
A
#
# COMPACT_ATOMS: atom_id res chain seq x y z
N TYR A 1 21.42 -9.20 0.58
CA TYR A 1 20.43 -9.50 -0.47
C TYR A 1 19.21 -10.18 0.13
N GLU A 2 19.34 -11.35 0.76
CA GLU A 2 18.26 -12.01 1.53
C GLU A 2 17.54 -11.05 2.51
N THR A 3 18.30 -10.22 3.24
CA THR A 3 17.73 -9.23 4.17
C THR A 3 16.85 -8.18 3.49
N GLN A 4 17.28 -7.62 2.36
CA GLN A 4 16.50 -6.62 1.62
C GLN A 4 15.22 -7.25 1.08
N HIS A 5 15.31 -8.44 0.49
CA HIS A 5 14.15 -9.16 -0.01
C HIS A 5 13.14 -9.44 1.11
N ARG A 6 13.58 -9.95 2.26
CA ARG A 6 12.72 -10.16 3.44
C ARG A 6 12.04 -8.88 3.88
N ILE A 7 12.77 -7.77 3.98
CA ILE A 7 12.19 -6.48 4.36
C ILE A 7 11.14 -6.03 3.35
N LEU A 8 11.42 -6.09 2.04
CA LEU A 8 10.46 -5.68 1.01
C LEU A 8 9.22 -6.57 0.98
N SER A 9 9.37 -7.89 1.16
CA SER A 9 8.24 -8.81 1.25
C SER A 9 7.38 -8.54 2.48
N THR A 10 7.99 -8.26 3.65
CA THR A 10 7.25 -7.86 4.85
C THR A 10 6.52 -6.52 4.62
N ILE A 11 7.17 -5.54 4.00
CA ILE A 11 6.53 -4.27 3.66
C ILE A 11 5.35 -4.48 2.72
N GLN A 12 5.51 -5.28 1.66
CA GLN A 12 4.42 -5.58 0.73
C GLN A 12 3.21 -6.17 1.48
N GLN A 13 3.43 -7.15 2.35
CA GLN A 13 2.37 -7.77 3.14
C GLN A 13 1.67 -6.73 4.04
N LEU A 14 2.42 -5.89 4.75
CA LEU A 14 1.85 -4.86 5.62
C LEU A 14 1.02 -3.84 4.82
N LEU A 15 1.45 -3.48 3.61
CA LEU A 15 0.71 -2.58 2.73
C LEU A 15 -0.58 -3.24 2.23
N GLU A 16 -0.54 -4.51 1.84
CA GLU A 16 -1.74 -5.27 1.46
C GLU A 16 -2.73 -5.35 2.63
N GLU A 17 -2.25 -5.61 3.85
CA GLU A 17 -3.07 -5.63 5.06
C GLU A 17 -3.70 -4.27 5.37
N SER A 18 -2.91 -3.19 5.24
CA SER A 18 -3.38 -1.82 5.42
C SER A 18 -4.47 -1.47 4.40
N CYS A 19 -4.24 -1.79 3.13
CA CYS A 19 -5.20 -1.60 2.05
C CYS A 19 -6.49 -2.40 2.28
N PHE A 20 -6.37 -3.69 2.61
CA PHE A 20 -7.52 -4.55 2.87
C PHE A 20 -8.38 -4.02 4.01
N ASN A 21 -7.77 -3.65 5.14
CA ASN A 21 -8.48 -3.10 6.28
C ASN A 21 -9.20 -1.79 5.93
N PHE A 22 -8.53 -0.92 5.18
CA PHE A 22 -9.10 0.34 4.72
C PHE A 22 -10.30 0.12 3.78
N VAL A 23 -10.14 -0.71 2.75
CA VAL A 23 -11.20 -1.01 1.76
C VAL A 23 -12.36 -1.73 2.45
N LYS A 24 -12.09 -2.71 3.32
CA LYS A 24 -13.14 -3.38 4.10
C LYS A 24 -13.95 -2.43 4.96
N GLN A 25 -13.30 -1.40 5.53
CA GLN A 25 -13.97 -0.42 6.38
C GLN A 25 -14.81 0.59 5.58
N TYR A 26 -14.31 1.07 4.45
CA TYR A 26 -14.90 2.23 3.75
C TYR A 26 -15.57 1.89 2.42
N LEU A 27 -15.25 0.73 1.85
CA LEU A 27 -15.73 0.25 0.55
C LEU A 27 -16.09 -1.26 0.65
N PRO A 28 -16.94 -1.67 1.61
CA PRO A 28 -17.21 -3.10 1.85
C PRO A 28 -17.80 -3.81 0.64
N SER A 29 -18.56 -3.11 -0.22
CA SER A 29 -19.10 -3.68 -1.46
C SER A 29 -18.00 -4.18 -2.39
N VAL A 30 -16.84 -3.51 -2.44
CA VAL A 30 -15.70 -3.95 -3.27
C VAL A 30 -15.17 -5.29 -2.77
N ILE A 31 -15.09 -5.50 -1.45
CA ILE A 31 -14.65 -6.76 -0.86
C ILE A 31 -15.63 -7.90 -1.19
N GLU A 32 -16.92 -7.62 -1.11
CA GLU A 32 -17.98 -8.59 -1.42
C GLU A 32 -17.99 -8.97 -2.91
N GLU A 33 -17.92 -7.97 -3.81
CA GLU A 33 -17.90 -8.16 -5.26
C GLU A 33 -16.71 -9.02 -5.72
N HIS A 34 -15.54 -8.83 -5.12
CA HIS A 34 -14.33 -9.60 -5.44
C HIS A 34 -14.22 -10.91 -4.64
N SER A 35 -15.14 -11.16 -3.70
CA SER A 35 -15.10 -12.31 -2.78
C SER A 35 -13.77 -12.45 -2.02
N TRP A 36 -13.13 -11.32 -1.70
CA TRP A 36 -11.84 -11.31 -1.02
C TRP A 36 -11.99 -11.57 0.47
N THR A 37 -11.33 -12.62 0.93
CA THR A 37 -11.39 -13.05 2.35
C THR A 37 -10.15 -12.64 3.15
N CYS A 38 -9.07 -12.23 2.50
CA CYS A 38 -7.83 -11.81 3.13
C CYS A 38 -7.09 -10.74 2.32
N ALA A 39 -6.09 -10.11 2.95
CA ALA A 39 -5.29 -9.05 2.33
C ALA A 39 -4.52 -9.49 1.08
N ALA A 40 -3.94 -10.69 1.12
CA ALA A 40 -3.18 -11.26 0.01
C ALA A 40 -4.06 -11.67 -1.19
N ALA A 41 -5.39 -11.67 -1.05
CA ALA A 41 -6.30 -12.00 -2.15
C ALA A 41 -6.34 -10.88 -3.22
N GLY A 42 -6.09 -9.64 -2.81
CA GLY A 42 -5.76 -8.54 -3.72
C GLY A 42 -4.25 -8.38 -3.77
N GLU A 43 -3.65 -8.40 -4.96
CA GLU A 43 -2.25 -7.98 -5.08
C GLU A 43 -2.11 -6.49 -4.75
N LEU A 44 -0.95 -6.06 -4.26
CA LEU A 44 -0.71 -4.64 -3.94
C LEU A 44 -1.09 -3.66 -5.07
N THR A 45 -0.94 -4.03 -6.34
CA THR A 45 -1.38 -3.18 -7.47
C THR A 45 -2.89 -3.12 -7.64
N GLU A 46 -3.60 -4.20 -7.34
CA GLU A 46 -5.07 -4.24 -7.36
C GLU A 46 -5.63 -3.30 -6.29
N TRP A 47 -5.05 -3.35 -5.09
CA TRP A 47 -5.42 -2.43 -4.01
C TRP A 47 -5.22 -0.97 -4.40
N LEU A 48 -4.07 -0.63 -5.00
CA LEU A 48 -3.79 0.71 -5.48
C LEU A 48 -4.77 1.17 -6.58
N TYR A 49 -5.16 0.25 -7.47
CA TYR A 49 -6.16 0.52 -8.49
C TYR A 49 -7.52 0.84 -7.86
N ILE A 50 -7.99 0.03 -6.91
CA ILE A 50 -9.25 0.24 -6.19
C ILE A 50 -9.24 1.58 -5.45
N LEU A 51 -8.18 1.88 -4.70
CA LEU A 51 -8.06 3.14 -3.97
C LEU A 51 -8.14 4.34 -4.91
N LYS A 52 -7.53 4.25 -6.09
CA LYS A 52 -7.59 5.30 -7.12
C LYS A 52 -9.00 5.43 -7.71
N MET A 53 -9.66 4.33 -8.03
CA MET A 53 -10.98 4.31 -8.67
C MET A 53 -12.08 4.80 -7.74
N HIS A 54 -12.00 4.42 -6.46
CA HIS A 54 -13.02 4.73 -5.46
C HIS A 54 -12.67 5.93 -4.57
N ALA A 55 -11.59 6.66 -4.87
CA ALA A 55 -11.15 7.82 -4.09
C ALA A 55 -12.26 8.86 -3.84
N GLN A 56 -13.15 9.06 -4.82
CA GLN A 56 -14.27 9.99 -4.74
C GLN A 56 -15.47 9.45 -3.95
N ALA A 57 -15.60 8.13 -3.83
CA ALA A 57 -16.67 7.47 -3.07
C ALA A 57 -16.37 7.43 -1.56
N LEU A 58 -15.15 7.79 -1.14
CA LEU A 58 -14.76 7.80 0.26
C LEU A 58 -15.51 8.91 1.04
N PRO A 59 -15.84 8.68 2.32
CA PRO A 59 -16.49 9.69 3.14
C PRO A 59 -15.68 11.00 3.21
N LYS A 60 -16.37 12.14 3.17
CA LYS A 60 -15.76 13.48 3.26
C LYS A 60 -14.85 13.58 4.50
N GLY A 61 -13.63 14.09 4.31
CA GLY A 61 -12.65 14.28 5.39
C GLY A 61 -11.78 13.05 5.71
N ARG A 62 -12.03 11.90 5.06
CA ARG A 62 -11.14 10.73 5.18
C ARG A 62 -9.88 10.85 4.35
N VAL A 63 -10.02 11.31 3.12
CA VAL A 63 -8.90 11.58 2.22
C VAL A 63 -9.10 12.97 1.62
N SER A 64 -8.20 13.89 1.96
CA SER A 64 -8.12 15.24 1.39
C SER A 64 -7.85 15.19 -0.11
N THR A 65 -8.20 16.25 -0.84
CA THR A 65 -7.90 16.36 -2.28
C THR A 65 -6.41 16.20 -2.59
N LYS A 66 -5.55 16.61 -1.66
CA LYS A 66 -4.09 16.41 -1.73
C LYS A 66 -3.73 14.93 -1.64
N GLU A 67 -4.25 14.22 -0.63
CA GLU A 67 -4.03 12.77 -0.46
C GLU A 67 -4.62 11.95 -1.63
N GLN A 68 -5.76 12.36 -2.18
CA GLN A 68 -6.33 11.75 -3.40
C GLN A 68 -5.41 11.90 -4.61
N SER A 69 -4.74 13.06 -4.72
CA SER A 69 -3.73 13.31 -5.75
C SER A 69 -2.45 12.52 -5.48
N SER A 70 -2.09 12.33 -4.21
CA SER A 70 -0.96 11.49 -3.79
C SER A 70 -1.14 10.02 -4.20
N PHE A 71 -2.36 9.48 -4.22
CA PHE A 71 -2.58 8.13 -4.75
C PHE A 71 -2.04 7.97 -6.18
N LYS A 72 -2.20 8.98 -7.04
CA LYS A 72 -1.68 8.93 -8.41
C LYS A 72 -0.16 8.94 -8.48
N THR A 73 0.52 9.58 -7.53
CA THR A 73 1.99 9.69 -7.51
C THR A 73 2.64 8.51 -6.79
N ILE A 74 1.97 7.87 -5.82
CA ILE A 74 2.51 6.73 -5.08
C ILE A 74 2.26 5.37 -5.74
N THR A 75 1.27 5.25 -6.63
CA THR A 75 0.94 3.96 -7.28
C THR A 75 2.11 3.37 -8.05
N GLY A 76 2.81 4.17 -8.87
CA GLY A 76 3.97 3.71 -9.64
C GLY A 76 5.12 3.24 -8.76
N PRO A 77 5.60 4.06 -7.80
CA PRO A 77 6.63 3.65 -6.85
C PRO A 77 6.28 2.39 -6.04
N VAL A 78 5.04 2.28 -5.53
CA VAL A 78 4.63 1.09 -4.76
C VAL A 78 4.47 -0.16 -5.65
N ALA A 79 4.07 -0.01 -6.92
CA ALA A 79 4.10 -1.11 -7.87
C ALA A 79 5.54 -1.61 -8.13
N GLN A 80 6.52 -0.70 -8.16
CA GLN A 80 7.94 -1.03 -8.25
C GLN A 80 8.43 -1.77 -7.00
N LEU A 81 7.88 -1.48 -5.81
CA LEU A 81 8.15 -2.20 -4.58
C LEU A 81 7.81 -3.68 -4.74
N ARG A 82 6.57 -3.97 -5.16
CA ARG A 82 6.09 -5.33 -5.42
C ARG A 82 6.98 -6.03 -6.45
N HIS A 83 7.26 -5.37 -7.58
CA HIS A 83 8.11 -5.94 -8.62
C HIS A 83 9.50 -6.32 -8.08
N THR A 84 10.11 -5.43 -7.29
CA THR A 84 11.41 -5.68 -6.64
C THR A 84 11.33 -6.85 -5.65
N ALA A 85 10.29 -6.92 -4.84
CA ALA A 85 10.08 -8.00 -3.88
C ALA A 85 9.91 -9.34 -4.58
N VAL A 86 8.97 -9.44 -5.53
CA VAL A 86 8.63 -10.68 -6.25
C VAL A 86 9.80 -11.21 -7.08
N HIS A 87 10.48 -10.34 -7.82
CA HIS A 87 11.62 -10.73 -8.66
C HIS A 87 12.95 -10.71 -7.92
N ARG A 88 12.94 -10.40 -6.62
CA ARG A 88 14.14 -10.32 -5.77
C ARG A 88 15.22 -9.44 -6.42
N LEU A 89 14.88 -8.25 -6.88
CA LEU A 89 15.89 -7.41 -7.52
C LEU A 89 16.88 -6.88 -6.48
N HIS A 90 18.16 -6.87 -6.84
CA HIS A 90 19.18 -6.26 -5.99
C HIS A 90 19.07 -4.74 -6.09
N LEU A 91 18.84 -4.06 -4.97
CA LEU A 91 18.75 -2.61 -4.90
C LEU A 91 19.99 -2.02 -4.25
N ILE A 92 20.48 -0.93 -4.83
CA ILE A 92 21.39 -0.02 -4.11
C ILE A 92 20.62 0.67 -2.98
N SER A 93 21.35 1.13 -1.96
CA SER A 93 20.75 1.68 -0.73
C SER A 93 19.77 2.85 -0.98
N ALA A 94 20.05 3.69 -1.99
CA ALA A 94 19.18 4.82 -2.34
C ALA A 94 17.81 4.36 -2.85
N ASP A 95 17.78 3.38 -3.76
CA ASP A 95 16.53 2.85 -4.31
C ASP A 95 15.73 2.10 -3.25
N PHE A 96 16.41 1.34 -2.39
CA PHE A 96 15.78 0.67 -1.26
C PHE A 96 15.10 1.65 -0.30
N LEU A 97 15.77 2.75 0.06
CA LEU A 97 15.18 3.80 0.90
C LEU A 97 14.02 4.51 0.21
N SER A 98 14.09 4.69 -1.11
CA SER A 98 12.97 5.24 -1.89
C SER A 98 11.73 4.36 -1.80
N GLN A 99 11.89 3.04 -1.94
CA GLN A 99 10.79 2.07 -1.78
C GLN A 99 10.15 2.13 -0.39
N ILE A 100 10.97 2.20 0.66
CA ILE A 100 10.48 2.33 2.04
C ILE A 100 9.69 3.63 2.23
N ARG A 101 10.17 4.76 1.68
CA ARG A 101 9.45 6.04 1.75
C ARG A 101 8.10 5.97 1.04
N SER A 102 8.03 5.32 -0.12
CA SER A 102 6.76 5.12 -0.82
C SER A 102 5.77 4.28 -0.02
N ALA A 103 6.24 3.24 0.68
CA ALA A 103 5.42 2.46 1.58
C ALA A 103 4.88 3.30 2.75
N ILE A 104 5.74 4.10 3.40
CA ILE A 104 5.33 4.99 4.50
C ILE A 104 4.26 5.97 4.01
N MET A 105 4.48 6.64 2.88
CA MET A 105 3.51 7.58 2.31
C MET A 105 2.15 6.92 2.05
N LEU A 106 2.12 5.66 1.59
CA LEU A 106 0.85 4.95 1.41
C LEU A 106 0.16 4.69 2.76
N THR A 107 0.88 4.24 3.79
CA THR A 107 0.30 4.02 5.13
C THR A 107 -0.23 5.31 5.78
N GLU A 108 0.45 6.44 5.56
CA GLU A 108 0.01 7.76 6.03
C GLU A 108 -1.30 8.19 5.34
N VAL A 109 -1.39 8.02 4.02
CA VAL A 109 -2.60 8.33 3.25
C VAL A 109 -3.77 7.45 3.69
N LEU A 110 -3.52 6.18 4.00
CA LEU A 110 -4.53 5.25 4.51
C LEU A 110 -4.90 5.51 5.98
N ARG A 111 -4.14 6.37 6.68
CA ARG A 111 -4.27 6.66 8.12
C ARG A 111 -4.25 5.39 8.96
N ASP A 112 -3.39 4.44 8.59
CA ASP A 112 -3.19 3.22 9.37
C ASP A 112 -2.15 3.45 10.48
N ASP A 113 -2.62 4.00 11.60
CA ASP A 113 -1.80 4.29 12.79
C ASP A 113 -1.23 3.02 13.47
N ARG A 114 -1.70 1.83 13.09
CA ARG A 114 -1.21 0.56 13.67
C ARG A 114 0.09 0.11 13.02
N ASN A 115 0.23 0.37 11.72
CA ASN A 115 1.36 -0.08 10.90
C ASN A 115 2.46 0.99 10.70
N THR A 116 2.19 2.25 11.00
CA THR A 116 3.18 3.35 10.95
C THR A 116 4.23 3.31 12.07
N ARG A 117 4.05 2.46 13.09
CA ARG A 117 4.95 2.37 14.27
C ARG A 117 6.27 1.63 14.04
N ILE A 118 6.61 1.30 12.78
CA ILE A 118 7.91 0.68 12.43
C ILE A 118 9.02 1.76 12.35
N SER A 119 8.68 3.05 12.39
CA SER A 119 9.65 4.13 12.55
C SER A 119 9.70 4.59 14.02
N CYS A 120 10.87 4.43 14.64
CA CYS A 120 11.24 4.82 16.01
C CYS A 120 10.74 3.93 17.16
N ARG A 121 11.51 2.87 17.43
CA ARG A 121 11.93 2.53 18.80
C ARG A 121 13.40 2.14 18.81
#